data_AF-A0A496TYY8-F1
#
_entry.id   AF-A0A496TYY8-F1
#
_cell.length_a   1.000
_cell.length_b   1.000
_cell.length_c   1.000
_cell.angle_alpha   90.00
_cell.angle_beta   90.00
_cell.angle_gamma   90.00
#
_symmetry.space_group_name_H-M   'P 1'
#
loop_
_entity.id
_entity.type
_entity.pdbx_description
1 polymer ?
#
loop_
_entity_poly.entity_id
_entity_poly.type
_entity_poly.pdbx_seq_one_letter_code
_entity_poly.pdbx_strand_id
1 'polypeptide(L)'
;ILGEKIITVHMQDNEGRADQHMQPPYGTVDWEVFGRVLRRVGYEEPILIESGSRGDVPFRRMLEECAALLNDIGLDTGTPFTFKVAGLLTGREIDELRMYCSRCRHYVISDGKECFCMCRKWPVKEGCDGK
;
A
#
# COMPACT_ATOMS: atom_id res chain seq x y z
N ILE A 1 -14.56 11.97 -13.52
CA ILE A 1 -15.28 11.71 -12.23
C ILE A 1 -14.35 12.10 -11.06
N LEU A 2 -14.79 12.16 -9.79
CA LEU A 2 -13.90 12.59 -8.68
C LEU A 2 -12.77 11.57 -8.40
N GLY A 3 -13.03 10.26 -8.49
CA GLY A 3 -12.03 9.21 -8.24
C GLY A 3 -10.77 9.37 -9.08
N GLU A 4 -10.92 9.64 -10.38
CA GLU A 4 -9.81 9.89 -11.33
C GLU A 4 -8.95 11.12 -10.98
N LYS A 5 -9.42 12.01 -10.09
CA LYS A 5 -8.67 13.19 -9.62
C LYS A 5 -7.96 12.95 -8.30
N ILE A 6 -8.26 11.85 -7.60
CA ILE A 6 -7.59 11.47 -6.37
C ILE A 6 -6.36 10.66 -6.77
N ILE A 7 -5.18 11.25 -6.59
CA ILE A 7 -3.91 10.63 -7.00
C ILE A 7 -3.45 9.57 -5.99
N THR A 8 -3.74 9.77 -4.71
CA THR A 8 -3.33 8.87 -3.64
C THR A 8 -4.23 9.03 -2.43
N VAL A 9 -4.31 7.97 -1.62
CA VAL A 9 -4.94 7.97 -0.31
C VAL A 9 -3.91 7.52 0.71
N HIS A 10 -3.77 8.29 1.78
CA HIS A 10 -3.01 7.92 2.96
C HIS A 10 -3.99 7.51 4.06
N MET A 11 -3.91 6.26 4.47
CA MET A 11 -4.83 5.59 5.38
C MET A 11 -4.21 5.49 6.77
N GLN A 12 -4.89 6.12 7.73
CA GLN A 12 -4.57 6.14 9.14
C GLN A 12 -5.85 6.37 9.94
N ASP A 13 -5.81 6.06 11.23
CA ASP A 13 -6.94 6.26 12.13
C ASP A 13 -6.60 7.25 13.25
N ASN A 14 -7.63 7.80 13.90
CA ASN A 14 -7.51 8.73 15.02
C ASN A 14 -8.81 8.83 15.82
N GLU A 15 -8.77 9.53 16.95
CA GLU A 15 -9.91 9.74 17.86
C GLU A 15 -10.69 11.03 17.55
N GLY A 16 -10.53 11.63 16.37
CA GLY A 16 -11.23 12.85 15.95
C GLY A 16 -10.75 14.15 16.58
N ARG A 17 -9.68 14.11 17.39
CA ARG A 17 -9.14 15.27 18.13
C ARG A 17 -7.76 15.75 17.68
N ALA A 18 -6.99 14.89 17.02
CA ALA A 18 -5.64 15.18 16.54
C ALA A 18 -5.24 14.20 15.44
N ASP A 19 -4.18 14.52 14.70
CA ASP A 19 -3.59 13.65 13.69
C ASP A 19 -2.66 12.62 14.36
N GLN A 20 -3.24 11.53 14.87
CA GLN A 20 -2.54 10.56 15.73
C GLN A 20 -1.83 9.43 14.97
N HIS A 21 -2.13 9.24 13.68
CA HIS A 21 -1.56 8.16 12.86
C HIS A 21 -1.72 6.78 13.50
N MET A 22 -2.87 6.52 14.11
CA MET A 22 -3.17 5.23 14.73
C MET A 22 -3.35 4.17 13.66
N GLN A 23 -3.02 2.92 14.00
CA GLN A 23 -3.32 1.77 13.15
C GLN A 23 -4.84 1.69 12.89
N PRO A 24 -5.30 1.63 11.63
CA PRO A 24 -6.67 1.26 11.30
C PRO A 24 -7.00 -0.19 11.70
N PRO A 25 -8.23 -0.49 12.15
CA PRO A 25 -9.36 0.41 12.39
C PRO A 25 -9.54 0.78 13.89
N TYR A 26 -8.45 1.05 14.62
CA TYR A 26 -8.50 1.17 16.08
C TYR A 26 -8.79 2.58 16.60
N GLY A 27 -9.15 3.53 15.74
CA GLY A 27 -9.60 4.87 16.13
C GLY A 27 -11.10 5.02 15.98
N THR A 28 -11.53 6.10 15.34
CA THR A 28 -12.93 6.51 15.21
C THR A 28 -13.34 6.83 13.77
N VAL A 29 -12.45 6.63 12.79
CA VAL A 29 -12.80 6.78 11.37
C VAL A 29 -13.93 5.80 10.99
N ASP A 30 -14.95 6.32 10.32
CA ASP A 30 -16.02 5.50 9.75
C ASP A 30 -15.55 4.83 8.44
N TRP A 31 -14.92 3.66 8.60
CA TRP A 31 -14.35 2.90 7.49
C TRP A 31 -15.39 2.37 6.51
N GLU A 32 -16.62 2.08 6.97
CA GLU A 32 -17.71 1.65 6.09
C GLU A 32 -18.14 2.77 5.14
N VAL A 33 -18.32 3.98 5.67
CA VAL A 33 -18.62 5.16 4.87
C VAL A 33 -17.46 5.49 3.94
N PHE A 34 -16.22 5.41 4.42
CA PHE A 34 -15.03 5.60 3.58
C PHE A 34 -15.03 4.65 2.36
N GLY A 35 -15.17 3.34 2.58
CA GLY A 35 -15.20 2.35 1.50
C GLY A 35 -16.35 2.61 0.52
N ARG A 36 -17.55 2.89 1.04
CA ARG A 36 -18.74 3.19 0.24
C ARG A 36 -18.54 4.42 -0.66
N VAL A 37 -17.95 5.49 -0.13
CA VAL A 37 -17.70 6.73 -0.87
C VAL A 37 -16.63 6.53 -1.93
N LEU A 38 -15.52 5.87 -1.60
CA LEU A 38 -14.41 5.61 -2.52
C LEU A 38 -14.86 4.77 -3.72
N ARG A 39 -15.65 3.70 -3.49
CA ARG A 39 -16.30 2.96 -4.58
C ARG A 39 -17.24 3.84 -5.39
N ARG A 40 -18.09 4.64 -4.75
CA ARG A 40 -19.06 5.50 -5.43
C ARG A 40 -18.39 6.51 -6.35
N VAL A 41 -17.21 7.01 -5.99
CA VAL A 41 -16.46 7.93 -6.84
C VAL A 41 -15.56 7.23 -7.87
N GLY A 42 -15.54 5.89 -7.90
CA GLY A 42 -14.74 5.10 -8.85
C GLY A 42 -13.24 5.25 -8.61
N TYR A 43 -12.81 5.24 -7.34
CA TYR A 43 -11.38 5.23 -7.02
C TYR A 43 -10.83 3.80 -7.15
N GLU A 44 -9.79 3.63 -7.97
CA GLU A 44 -9.18 2.32 -8.29
C GLU A 44 -7.67 2.27 -7.98
N GLU A 45 -7.09 3.37 -7.47
CA GLU A 45 -5.66 3.48 -7.21
C GLU A 45 -5.27 2.91 -5.82
N PRO A 46 -3.97 2.67 -5.56
CA PRO A 46 -3.50 2.14 -4.28
C PRO A 46 -3.77 3.04 -3.06
N ILE A 47 -4.09 2.38 -1.93
CA ILE A 47 -4.19 3.01 -0.61
C ILE A 47 -2.90 2.75 0.18
N LEU A 48 -2.26 3.81 0.64
CA LEU A 48 -1.02 3.78 1.41
C LEU A 48 -1.32 3.79 2.90
N ILE A 49 -0.78 2.86 3.67
CA ILE A 49 -0.92 2.89 5.14
C ILE A 49 0.08 3.91 5.71
N GLU A 50 -0.41 4.93 6.40
CA GLU A 50 0.37 5.97 7.07
C GLU A 50 0.20 5.87 8.60
N SER A 51 0.51 4.70 9.15
CA SER A 51 0.41 4.45 10.59
C SER A 51 1.54 3.56 11.10
N GLY A 52 1.89 3.72 12.38
CA GLY A 52 2.63 2.70 13.11
C GLY A 52 1.73 1.53 13.51
N SER A 53 2.33 0.39 13.88
CA SER A 53 1.56 -0.71 14.47
C SER A 53 1.10 -0.34 15.88
N ARG A 54 -0.02 -0.93 16.31
CA ARG A 54 -0.58 -0.72 17.65
C ARG A 54 0.26 -1.44 18.70
N GLY A 55 0.83 -0.70 19.65
CA GLY A 55 1.53 -1.27 20.80
C GLY A 55 2.73 -2.13 20.36
N ASP A 56 2.75 -3.39 20.79
CA ASP A 56 3.77 -4.39 20.48
C ASP A 56 3.42 -5.28 19.27
N VAL A 57 2.34 -4.97 18.55
CA VAL A 57 1.91 -5.72 17.38
C VAL A 57 3.00 -5.65 16.28
N PRO A 58 3.44 -6.79 15.73
CA PRO A 58 4.38 -6.79 14.61
C PRO A 58 3.76 -6.15 13.36
N PHE A 59 4.58 -5.46 12.56
CA PHE A 59 4.14 -4.82 11.30
C PHE A 59 3.40 -5.79 10.37
N ARG A 60 3.78 -7.07 10.31
CA ARG A 60 3.06 -8.08 9.52
C ARG A 60 1.59 -8.19 9.90
N ARG A 61 1.30 -8.24 11.21
CA ARG A 61 -0.08 -8.31 11.71
C ARG A 61 -0.86 -7.03 11.40
N MET A 62 -0.22 -5.87 11.53
CA MET A 62 -0.82 -4.60 11.11
C MET A 62 -1.26 -4.62 9.65
N LEU A 63 -0.41 -5.14 8.75
CA LEU A 63 -0.74 -5.24 7.33
C LEU A 63 -1.86 -6.25 7.05
N GLU A 64 -1.86 -7.40 7.73
CA GLU A 64 -2.94 -8.40 7.64
C GLU A 64 -4.29 -7.80 8.08
N GLU A 65 -4.31 -7.05 9.18
CA GLU A 65 -5.53 -6.38 9.68
C GLU A 65 -6.00 -5.25 8.77
N CYS A 66 -5.08 -4.43 8.24
CA CYS A 66 -5.42 -3.38 7.27
C CYS A 66 -5.98 -3.96 5.96
N ALA A 67 -5.42 -5.08 5.48
CA ALA A 67 -5.94 -5.76 4.30
C ALA A 67 -7.34 -6.35 4.54
N ALA A 68 -7.54 -6.98 5.70
CA ALA A 68 -8.85 -7.50 6.10
C ALA A 68 -9.89 -6.37 6.15
N LEU A 69 -9.56 -5.24 6.78
CA LEU A 69 -10.41 -4.05 6.83
C LEU A 69 -10.82 -3.58 5.43
N LEU A 70 -9.85 -3.40 4.52
CA LEU A 70 -10.12 -2.90 3.19
C LEU A 70 -11.01 -3.86 2.37
N ASN A 71 -10.77 -5.17 2.50
CA ASN A 71 -11.61 -6.20 1.89
C ASN A 71 -13.04 -6.19 2.44
N ASP A 72 -13.20 -6.10 3.76
CA ASP A 72 -14.50 -6.06 4.44
C ASP A 72 -15.32 -4.83 4.00
N ILE A 73 -14.65 -3.68 3.84
CA ILE A 73 -15.32 -2.47 3.37
C ILE A 73 -15.49 -2.44 1.87
N GLY A 74 -15.09 -3.47 1.10
CA GLY A 74 -15.30 -3.63 -0.34
C GLY A 74 -14.34 -2.82 -1.23
N LEU A 75 -13.18 -2.45 -0.71
CA LEU A 75 -12.07 -1.94 -1.52
C LEU A 75 -11.19 -3.14 -1.79
N ASP A 76 -11.40 -3.78 -2.95
CA ASP A 76 -10.74 -5.03 -3.33
C ASP A 76 -9.23 -4.82 -3.28
N THR A 77 -8.60 -5.20 -2.16
CA THR A 77 -7.16 -5.11 -2.08
C THR A 77 -6.63 -6.30 -2.84
N GLY A 78 -6.05 -6.03 -4.00
CA GLY A 78 -5.24 -7.00 -4.70
C GLY A 78 -4.01 -7.34 -3.84
N THR A 79 -4.19 -8.06 -2.74
CA THR A 79 -3.17 -8.32 -1.70
C THR A 79 -2.71 -7.00 -1.05
N PRO A 80 -2.43 -6.93 0.27
CA PRO A 80 -1.56 -5.87 0.79
C PRO A 80 -0.31 -5.80 -0.09
N PHE A 81 0.23 -4.59 -0.30
CA PHE A 81 1.35 -4.25 -1.17
C PHE A 81 2.66 -5.00 -0.79
N THR A 82 2.64 -6.33 -0.89
CA THR A 82 3.80 -7.21 -0.83
C THR A 82 4.35 -7.19 -2.24
N PHE A 83 5.57 -6.68 -2.39
CA PHE A 83 6.28 -6.68 -3.66
C PHE A 83 6.34 -8.10 -4.25
N LYS A 84 5.42 -8.43 -5.16
CA LYS A 84 5.58 -9.57 -6.10
C LYS A 84 6.70 -9.33 -7.12
N VAL A 85 7.52 -8.28 -6.92
CA VAL A 85 8.76 -8.04 -7.67
C VAL A 85 9.84 -9.06 -7.30
N ALA A 86 9.85 -9.58 -6.06
CA ALA A 86 10.90 -10.49 -5.62
C ALA A 86 10.87 -11.85 -6.34
N GLY A 87 9.69 -12.44 -6.53
CA GLY A 87 9.57 -13.70 -7.28
C GLY A 87 10.00 -13.56 -8.74
N LEU A 88 9.63 -12.44 -9.38
CA LEU A 88 9.98 -12.13 -10.76
C LEU A 88 11.47 -11.82 -10.96
N LEU A 89 12.10 -11.12 -10.02
CA LEU A 89 13.51 -10.72 -10.13
C LEU A 89 14.49 -11.76 -9.58
N THR A 90 14.11 -12.54 -8.58
CA THR A 90 15.04 -13.40 -7.83
C THR A 90 14.76 -14.89 -7.96
N GLY A 91 13.61 -15.27 -8.55
CA GLY A 91 13.19 -16.67 -8.63
C GLY A 91 12.90 -17.32 -7.27
N ARG A 92 12.77 -16.53 -6.20
CA ARG A 92 12.49 -16.99 -4.84
C ARG A 92 11.22 -16.37 -4.32
N GLU A 93 10.43 -17.14 -3.56
CA GLU A 93 9.45 -16.55 -2.66
C GLU A 93 10.21 -15.82 -1.56
N ILE A 94 10.12 -14.49 -1.58
CA ILE A 94 10.69 -13.63 -0.55
C ILE A 94 9.50 -12.89 0.07
N ASP A 95 9.19 -13.26 1.31
CA ASP A 95 8.03 -12.74 2.03
C ASP A 95 8.16 -11.24 2.37
N GLU A 96 9.38 -10.71 2.38
CA GLU A 96 9.65 -9.33 2.78
C GLU A 96 10.79 -8.70 1.94
N LEU A 97 10.46 -7.99 0.87
CA LEU A 97 11.40 -7.16 0.10
C LEU A 97 10.92 -5.70 0.04
N ARG A 98 11.74 -4.78 0.53
CA ARG A 98 11.53 -3.33 0.39
C ARG A 98 12.54 -2.75 -0.57
N MET A 99 12.07 -2.16 -1.69
CA MET A 99 12.92 -1.52 -2.68
C MET A 99 12.82 0.00 -2.59
N TYR A 100 13.97 0.66 -2.47
CA TYR A 100 14.09 2.12 -2.43
C TYR A 100 14.93 2.61 -3.61
N CYS A 101 14.57 3.77 -4.16
CA CYS A 101 15.39 4.39 -5.19
C CYS A 101 16.75 4.86 -4.61
N SER A 102 17.86 4.51 -5.25
CA SER A 102 19.20 4.95 -4.81
C SER A 102 19.40 6.47 -4.88
N ARG A 103 18.59 7.18 -5.68
CA ARG A 103 18.67 8.63 -5.84
C ARG A 103 17.78 9.40 -4.86
N CYS A 104 16.48 9.11 -4.84
CA CYS A 104 15.51 9.87 -4.02
C CYS A 104 15.08 9.17 -2.74
N ARG A 105 15.51 7.93 -2.51
CA ARG A 105 15.19 7.10 -1.34
C ARG A 105 13.70 6.78 -1.12
N HIS A 106 12.79 7.23 -1.98
CA HIS A 106 11.39 6.79 -1.98
C HIS A 106 11.25 5.32 -2.40
N TYR A 107 10.12 4.72 -2.02
CA TYR A 107 9.72 3.40 -2.49
C TYR A 107 9.71 3.33 -4.02
N VAL A 108 10.19 2.22 -4.54
CA VAL A 108 10.12 1.89 -5.97
C VAL A 108 8.84 1.11 -6.18
N ILE A 109 7.91 1.56 -7.01
CA ILE A 109 6.69 0.81 -7.32
C ILE A 109 6.88 0.15 -8.69
N SER A 110 6.31 -1.04 -8.91
CA SER A 110 6.31 -1.71 -10.21
C SER A 110 4.91 -2.16 -10.61
N ASP A 111 4.60 -2.02 -11.90
CA ASP A 111 3.35 -2.48 -12.52
C ASP A 111 3.52 -3.78 -13.34
N GLY A 112 4.70 -4.41 -13.25
CA GLY A 112 5.06 -5.61 -14.02
C GLY A 112 5.71 -5.34 -15.38
N LYS A 113 5.69 -4.11 -15.89
CA LYS A 113 6.40 -3.68 -17.12
C LYS A 113 7.51 -2.68 -16.81
N GLU A 114 7.22 -1.76 -15.91
CA GLU A 114 8.14 -0.72 -15.46
C GLU A 114 8.24 -0.68 -13.93
N CYS A 115 9.34 -0.11 -13.47
CA CYS A 115 9.59 0.30 -12.10
C CYS A 115 9.68 1.82 -12.07
N PHE A 116 9.12 2.46 -11.05
CA PHE A 116 9.14 3.92 -10.93
C PHE A 116 9.29 4.41 -9.49
N CYS A 117 9.97 5.55 -9.35
CA CYS A 117 10.01 6.39 -8.15
C CYS A 117 9.48 7.79 -8.52
N MET A 118 9.43 8.68 -7.54
CA MET A 118 9.23 10.13 -7.74
C MET A 118 10.24 10.81 -8.70
N CYS A 119 11.32 10.13 -9.05
CA CYS A 119 12.51 10.71 -9.66
C CYS A 119 12.90 10.17 -11.04
N ARG A 120 12.33 9.02 -11.44
CA ARG A 120 12.60 8.31 -12.70
C ARG A 120 11.68 7.10 -12.83
N LYS A 121 11.45 6.69 -14.09
CA LYS A 121 10.87 5.39 -14.48
C LYS A 121 11.92 4.57 -15.22
N TRP A 122 11.85 3.24 -15.15
CA TRP A 122 12.73 2.33 -15.89
C TRP A 122 12.05 0.97 -16.11
N PRO A 123 12.34 0.26 -17.21
CA PRO A 123 11.71 -1.04 -17.49
C PRO A 123 12.14 -2.12 -16.48
N VAL A 124 11.23 -3.05 -16.18
CA VAL A 124 11.53 -4.29 -15.44
C VAL A 124 12.36 -5.17 -16.38
N LYS A 125 13.60 -5.53 -15.99
CA LYS A 125 14.40 -6.46 -16.77
C LYS A 125 13.88 -7.88 -16.53
N GLU A 126 13.51 -8.59 -17.60
CA GLU A 126 13.30 -10.04 -17.56
C GLU A 126 14.63 -10.72 -17.16
N GLY A 127 14.61 -11.49 -16.07
CA GLY A 127 15.71 -12.36 -15.65
C GLY A 127 16.95 -11.65 -15.10
N CYS A 128 17.09 -11.62 -13.77
CA CYS A 128 18.43 -11.62 -13.17
C CYS A 128 18.92 -13.07 -13.14
N ASP A 129 19.40 -13.58 -14.28
CA ASP A 129 20.32 -14.70 -14.25
C ASP A 129 21.60 -14.24 -13.56
N GLY A 130 21.91 -14.92 -12.46
CA GLY A 130 22.95 -14.54 -11.52
C GLY A 130 24.31 -14.27 -12.17
N LYS A 131 24.95 -13.22 -11.67
CA LYS A 131 26.41 -13.17 -11.49
C LYS A 131 26.69 -12.82 -10.04
#